data_AF-A0A3D4HR63-F1
#
_entry.id   AF-A0A3D4HR63-F1
#
_cell.length_a   1.000
_cell.length_b   1.000
_cell.length_c   1.000
_cell.angle_alpha   90.00
_cell.angle_beta   90.00
_cell.angle_gamma   90.00
#
_symmetry.space_group_name_H-M   'P 1'
#
loop_
_entity.id
_entity.type
_entity.pdbx_description
1 polymer ?
#
loop_
_entity_poly.entity_id
_entity_poly.type
_entity_poly.pdbx_seq_one_letter_code
_entity_poly.pdbx_strand_id
1 'polypeptide(L)'
;MELWGSAVDVFSIDILSPSGEYVPTITGGLEGSRVISFLYEKTVLNIDYQLNEIHSGNPVYLIRFQDPAPGIWRIRVYARSDMKVDFHIWLPMGDFISDNTYFIRPDPFTTV
;
A
#
# COMPACT_ATOMS: atom_id res chain seq x y z
N MET A 1 -4.36 4.04 -3.61
CA MET A 1 -4.29 3.76 -2.16
C MET A 1 -2.93 4.24 -1.70
N GLU A 2 -2.89 4.87 -0.54
CA GLU A 2 -1.66 5.48 -0.01
C GLU A 2 -1.37 4.90 1.36
N LEU A 3 -0.13 4.48 1.59
CA LEU A 3 0.37 4.04 2.88
C LEU A 3 1.44 5.02 3.33
N TRP A 4 1.28 5.52 4.55
CA TRP A 4 2.14 6.52 5.15
C TRP A 4 2.69 6.00 6.46
N GLY A 5 3.99 6.22 6.64
CA GLY A 5 4.69 5.88 7.87
C GLY A 5 5.29 7.09 8.55
N SER A 6 5.88 6.88 9.72
CA SER A 6 6.67 7.90 10.43
C SER A 6 8.07 8.04 9.81
N ALA A 7 8.62 9.27 9.76
CA ALA A 7 9.91 9.63 9.17
C ALA A 7 11.13 8.82 9.66
N VAL A 8 11.03 8.13 10.80
CA VAL A 8 12.17 7.42 11.41
C VAL A 8 12.30 5.98 10.90
N ASP A 9 11.27 5.44 10.23
CA ASP A 9 11.16 4.00 10.01
C ASP A 9 11.24 3.60 8.53
N VAL A 10 11.97 2.51 8.26
CA VAL A 10 11.97 1.87 6.94
C VAL A 10 10.82 0.87 6.88
N PHE A 11 9.85 1.16 6.02
CA PHE A 11 8.73 0.27 5.76
C PHE A 11 9.04 -0.68 4.60
N SER A 12 8.40 -1.83 4.61
CA SER A 12 8.35 -2.76 3.48
C SER A 12 6.96 -3.37 3.39
N ILE A 13 6.54 -3.73 2.18
CA ILE A 13 5.22 -4.32 1.97
C ILE A 13 5.31 -5.65 1.22
N ASP A 14 4.46 -6.59 1.57
CA ASP A 14 4.12 -7.73 0.71
C ASP A 14 2.64 -7.68 0.31
N ILE A 15 2.33 -8.35 -0.79
CA ILE A 15 0.99 -8.31 -1.37
C ILE A 15 0.58 -9.74 -1.73
N LEU A 16 -0.63 -10.12 -1.32
CA LEU A 16 -1.29 -11.34 -1.73
C LEU A 16 -2.59 -10.96 -2.45
N SER A 17 -2.75 -11.48 -3.67
CA SER A 17 -3.93 -11.24 -4.46
C SER A 17 -5.10 -12.16 -4.09
N PRO A 18 -6.33 -11.84 -4.53
CA PRO A 18 -7.51 -12.69 -4.36
C PRO A 18 -7.33 -14.10 -4.90
N SER A 19 -6.62 -14.26 -6.03
CA SER A 19 -6.32 -15.56 -6.63
C SER A 19 -5.24 -16.37 -5.88
N GLY A 20 -4.52 -15.74 -4.95
CA GLY A 20 -3.47 -16.36 -4.15
C GLY A 20 -2.05 -16.15 -4.70
N GLU A 21 -1.88 -15.33 -5.73
CA GLU A 21 -0.56 -14.94 -6.23
C GLU A 21 0.13 -14.01 -5.21
N TYR A 22 1.36 -14.38 -4.83
CA TYR A 22 2.13 -13.71 -3.79
C TYR A 22 3.27 -12.90 -4.38
N VAL A 23 3.30 -11.62 -4.04
CA VAL A 23 4.40 -10.71 -4.37
C VAL A 23 5.35 -10.65 -3.17
N PRO A 24 6.62 -11.09 -3.33
CA PRO A 24 7.61 -10.98 -2.26
C PRO A 24 7.86 -9.53 -1.83
N THR A 25 8.37 -9.40 -0.62
CA THR A 25 8.60 -8.11 0.05
C THR A 25 9.28 -7.08 -0.83
N ILE A 26 8.67 -5.90 -0.89
CA ILE A 26 9.16 -4.70 -1.55
C ILE A 26 9.69 -3.81 -0.45
N THR A 27 11.02 -3.69 -0.36
CA THR A 27 11.68 -2.79 0.57
C THR A 27 11.81 -1.41 -0.07
N GLY A 28 11.37 -0.38 0.66
CA GLY A 28 11.46 1.00 0.24
C GLY A 28 12.90 1.50 0.28
N GLY A 29 13.31 2.17 -0.78
CA GLY A 29 14.55 2.96 -0.86
C GLY A 29 14.24 4.46 -0.84
N LEU A 30 15.26 5.29 -1.15
CA LEU A 30 15.12 6.76 -1.26
C LEU A 30 13.92 7.17 -2.14
N GLU A 31 13.83 6.58 -3.32
CA GLU A 31 12.73 6.71 -4.26
C GLU A 31 12.74 5.50 -5.20
N GLY A 32 11.59 5.09 -5.72
CA GLY A 32 11.51 4.12 -6.81
C GLY A 32 10.09 3.75 -7.20
N SER A 33 9.98 3.03 -8.31
CA SER A 33 8.71 2.54 -8.85
C SER A 33 8.82 1.08 -9.21
N ARG A 34 7.75 0.32 -8.97
CA ARG A 34 7.64 -1.10 -9.30
C ARG A 34 6.29 -1.38 -9.94
N VAL A 35 6.34 -2.02 -11.10
CA VAL A 35 5.14 -2.52 -11.80
C VAL A 35 5.07 -4.02 -11.59
N ILE A 36 3.93 -4.50 -11.12
CA ILE A 36 3.65 -5.92 -10.89
C ILE A 36 2.42 -6.28 -11.70
N SER A 37 2.54 -7.29 -12.55
CA SER A 37 1.44 -7.84 -13.32
C SER A 37 1.09 -9.21 -12.78
N PHE A 38 -0.17 -9.39 -12.37
CA PHE A 38 -0.69 -10.65 -11.87
C PHE A 38 -1.14 -11.52 -13.04
N LEU A 39 -0.63 -12.74 -13.11
CA LEU A 39 -0.85 -13.64 -14.25
C LEU A 39 -2.28 -14.17 -14.31
N TYR A 40 -2.86 -14.47 -13.15
CA TYR A 40 -4.16 -15.14 -13.08
C TYR A 40 -5.35 -14.21 -13.20
N GLU A 41 -5.19 -12.94 -12.82
CA GLU A 41 -6.31 -12.02 -12.66
C GLU A 41 -6.18 -10.70 -13.44
N LYS A 42 -5.18 -10.61 -14.34
CA LYS A 42 -4.91 -9.48 -15.25
C LYS A 42 -4.79 -8.10 -14.56
N THR A 43 -4.75 -8.06 -13.23
CA THR A 43 -4.52 -6.85 -12.47
C THR A 43 -3.07 -6.41 -12.59
N VAL A 44 -2.85 -5.11 -12.74
CA VAL A 44 -1.51 -4.51 -12.68
C VAL A 44 -1.46 -3.56 -11.49
N LEU A 45 -0.42 -3.70 -10.66
CA LEU A 45 -0.11 -2.78 -9.57
C LEU A 45 1.08 -1.91 -9.95
N ASN A 46 0.89 -0.60 -9.89
CA ASN A 46 1.97 0.37 -9.97
C ASN A 46 2.22 0.88 -8.54
N ILE A 47 3.40 0.60 -8.02
CA ILE A 47 3.80 0.91 -6.65
C ILE A 47 4.96 1.89 -6.71
N ASP A 48 4.73 3.11 -6.27
CA ASP A 48 5.76 4.12 -6.11
C ASP A 48 6.06 4.28 -4.62
N TYR A 49 7.32 4.41 -4.28
CA TYR A 49 7.75 4.60 -2.90
C TYR A 49 8.77 5.73 -2.83
N GLN A 50 8.68 6.52 -1.78
CA GLN A 50 9.59 7.62 -1.50
C GLN A 50 9.81 7.71 0.01
N LEU A 51 11.07 7.76 0.45
CA LEU A 51 11.42 7.75 1.87
C LEU A 51 11.31 9.13 2.52
N ASN A 52 11.58 10.19 1.74
CA ASN A 52 11.45 11.58 2.15
C ASN A 52 10.54 12.30 1.16
N GLU A 53 9.23 12.20 1.38
CA GLU A 53 8.26 12.98 0.62
C GLU A 53 8.47 14.48 0.90
N ILE A 54 8.46 15.30 -0.16
CA ILE A 54 9.03 16.67 -0.16
C ILE A 54 8.36 17.59 0.86
N HIS A 55 7.09 17.35 1.20
CA HIS A 55 6.34 18.20 2.11
C HIS A 55 6.39 17.74 3.57
N SER A 56 6.31 16.42 3.81
CA SER A 56 6.17 15.86 5.15
C SER A 56 7.48 15.30 5.72
N GLY A 57 8.45 14.96 4.87
CA GLY A 57 9.65 14.21 5.25
C GLY A 57 9.37 12.76 5.67
N ASN A 58 8.15 12.26 5.42
CA ASN A 58 7.73 10.92 5.81
C ASN A 58 7.85 9.93 4.63
N PRO A 59 8.00 8.63 4.92
CA PRO A 59 7.93 7.59 3.92
C PRO A 59 6.49 7.38 3.44
N VAL A 60 6.30 7.31 2.12
CA VAL A 60 5.03 7.05 1.46
C VAL A 60 5.16 5.93 0.44
N TYR A 61 4.13 5.08 0.38
CA TYR A 61 3.89 4.14 -0.71
C TYR A 61 2.57 4.50 -1.41
N LEU A 62 2.64 4.85 -2.68
CA LEU A 62 1.49 5.03 -3.54
C LEU A 62 1.24 3.76 -4.33
N ILE A 63 0.14 3.06 -4.03
CA ILE A 63 -0.23 1.81 -4.67
C ILE A 63 -1.45 2.05 -5.56
N ARG A 64 -1.26 1.90 -6.86
CA ARG A 64 -2.28 2.13 -7.90
C ARG A 64 -2.64 0.82 -8.58
N PHE A 65 -3.91 0.44 -8.44
CA PHE A 65 -4.49 -0.73 -9.07
C PHE A 65 -5.03 -0.37 -10.45
N GLN A 66 -4.71 -1.18 -11.44
CA GLN A 66 -5.30 -1.15 -12.78
C GLN A 66 -6.04 -2.47 -12.99
N ASP A 67 -7.32 -2.38 -13.36
CA ASP A 67 -8.23 -3.52 -13.51
C ASP A 67 -8.17 -4.50 -12.31
N PRO A 68 -8.44 -4.02 -11.08
CA PRO A 68 -8.37 -4.86 -9.88
C PRO A 68 -9.40 -5.99 -9.94
N ALA A 69 -8.94 -7.22 -9.78
CA ALA A 69 -9.81 -8.37 -9.65
C ALA A 69 -10.65 -8.26 -8.35
N PRO A 70 -11.93 -8.64 -8.41
CA PRO A 70 -12.80 -8.62 -7.25
C PRO A 70 -12.36 -9.68 -6.23
N GLY A 71 -12.31 -9.29 -4.95
CA GLY A 71 -12.00 -10.21 -3.86
C GLY A 71 -11.16 -9.56 -2.76
N ILE A 72 -10.54 -10.41 -1.93
CA ILE A 72 -9.77 -9.95 -0.77
C ILE A 72 -8.30 -9.81 -1.15
N TRP A 73 -7.87 -8.58 -1.34
CA TRP A 73 -6.45 -8.23 -1.41
C TRP A 73 -5.89 -8.12 0.02
N ARG A 74 -4.72 -8.72 0.26
CA ARG A 74 -4.03 -8.60 1.55
C ARG A 74 -2.70 -7.90 1.33
N ILE A 75 -2.48 -6.84 2.11
CA ILE A 75 -1.24 -6.07 2.08
C ILE A 75 -0.67 -6.14 3.49
N ARG A 76 0.52 -6.72 3.63
CA ARG A 76 1.21 -6.75 4.93
C ARG A 76 2.27 -5.69 4.95
N VAL A 77 2.29 -4.94 6.04
CA VAL A 77 3.24 -3.85 6.28
C VAL A 77 4.22 -4.32 7.34
N TYR A 78 5.50 -4.21 7.01
CA TYR A 78 6.60 -4.47 7.93
C TYR A 78 7.29 -3.14 8.19
N ALA A 79 7.64 -2.89 9.45
CA ALA A 79 8.50 -1.80 9.82
C ALA A 79 9.76 -2.36 10.47
N ARG A 80 10.92 -1.87 10.06
CA ARG A 80 12.19 -2.19 10.70
C ARG A 80 12.51 -1.09 11.71
N SER A 81 12.05 -1.28 12.95
CA SER A 81 12.30 -0.37 14.06
C SER A 81 12.34 -1.12 15.39
N ASP A 82 13.14 -0.62 16.32
CA ASP A 82 13.16 -1.11 17.71
C ASP A 82 12.05 -0.48 18.57
N MET A 83 11.31 0.49 18.00
CA MET A 83 10.19 1.19 18.66
C MET A 83 8.85 0.81 18.03
N LYS A 84 7.76 1.15 18.73
CA LYS A 84 6.41 0.99 18.18
C LYS A 84 6.24 1.94 16.99
N VAL A 85 5.94 1.38 15.83
CA VAL A 85 5.77 2.13 14.59
C VAL A 85 4.30 2.28 14.28
N ASP A 86 3.86 3.52 14.13
CA ASP A 86 2.52 3.85 13.66
C ASP A 86 2.55 4.07 12.14
N PHE A 87 1.50 3.60 11.46
CA PHE A 87 1.31 3.81 10.03
C PHE A 87 -0.18 4.04 9.77
N HIS A 88 -0.46 4.71 8.65
CA HIS A 88 -1.81 4.96 8.19
C HIS A 88 -1.95 4.52 6.74
N ILE A 89 -3.14 4.04 6.37
CA ILE A 89 -3.45 3.67 5.00
C ILE A 89 -4.80 4.28 4.63
N TRP A 90 -4.84 4.96 3.48
CA TRP A 90 -6.06 5.55 2.95
C TRP A 90 -6.39 4.99 1.57
N LEU A 91 -7.68 4.74 1.35
CA LEU A 91 -8.23 4.50 0.02
C LEU A 91 -8.51 5.84 -0.66
N PRO A 92 -8.41 5.91 -2.00
CA PRO A 92 -8.82 7.10 -2.73
C PRO A 92 -10.31 7.37 -2.48
N MET A 93 -10.67 8.65 -2.33
CA MET A 93 -12.04 9.08 -2.05
C MET A 93 -12.86 9.31 -3.32
N GLY A 94 -14.19 9.25 -3.20
CA GLY A 94 -15.14 9.59 -4.26
C GLY A 94 -15.33 8.50 -5.31
N ASP A 95 -15.72 8.90 -6.52
CA ASP A 95 -16.08 8.00 -7.64
C ASP A 95 -14.88 7.22 -8.25
N PHE A 96 -13.69 7.32 -7.64
CA PHE A 96 -12.49 6.60 -8.06
C PHE A 96 -12.48 5.13 -7.61
N ILE A 97 -13.35 4.76 -6.67
CA ILE A 97 -13.51 3.39 -6.17
C ILE A 97 -14.99 3.01 -6.11
N SER A 98 -15.29 1.71 -6.24
CA SER A 98 -16.65 1.21 -6.05
C SER A 98 -17.05 1.24 -4.57
N ASP A 99 -18.36 1.31 -4.27
CA ASP A 99 -18.91 1.20 -2.91
C ASP A 99 -18.53 -0.12 -2.20
N ASN A 100 -18.13 -1.13 -2.98
CA ASN A 100 -17.67 -2.43 -2.49
C ASN A 100 -16.16 -2.48 -2.21
N THR A 101 -15.44 -1.36 -2.38
CA THR A 101 -14.01 -1.25 -2.09
C THR A 101 -13.81 -0.64 -0.72
N TYR A 102 -13.52 -1.47 0.29
CA TYR A 102 -13.33 -1.01 1.67
C TYR A 102 -12.28 -1.85 2.40
N PHE A 103 -11.74 -1.29 3.48
CA PHE A 103 -10.90 -2.05 4.41
C PHE A 103 -11.76 -2.98 5.25
N ILE A 104 -11.42 -4.27 5.30
CA ILE A 104 -12.13 -5.27 6.12
C ILE A 104 -12.05 -4.94 7.62
N ARG A 105 -10.98 -4.28 8.05
CA ARG A 105 -10.76 -3.83 9.43
C ARG A 105 -10.33 -2.36 9.41
N PRO A 106 -11.26 -1.41 9.20
CA PRO A 106 -10.94 0.01 9.21
C PRO A 106 -10.72 0.47 10.65
N ASP A 107 -9.83 1.45 10.84
CA ASP A 107 -9.79 2.22 12.09
C ASP A 107 -10.84 3.34 12.00
N PRO A 108 -11.89 3.34 12.84
CA PRO A 108 -12.96 4.32 12.77
C PRO A 108 -12.53 5.73 13.23
N PHE A 109 -11.36 5.90 13.83
CA PHE A 109 -10.89 7.17 14.39
C PHE A 109 -9.95 7.94 13.45
N THR A 110 -9.58 7.37 12.30
CA THR A 110 -8.67 8.02 11.33
C THR A 110 -9.33 8.14 9.95
N THR A 111 -10.34 8.97 9.84
CA THR A 111 -10.87 9.48 8.57
C THR A 111 -10.69 11.00 8.58
N VAL A 112 -9.67 11.52 7.87
CA VAL A 112 -9.43 12.96 7.72
C VAL A 112 -9.96 13.41 6.37
#